data_AF-A0A2U1VY01-F1
#
_entry.id   AF-A0A2U1VY01-F1
#
_cell.length_a   1.000
_cell.length_b   1.000
_cell.length_c   1.000
_cell.angle_alpha   90.00
_cell.angle_beta   90.00
_cell.angle_gamma   90.00
#
_symmetry.space_group_name_H-M   'P 1'
#
loop_
_entity.id
_entity.type
_entity.pdbx_description
1 polymer ?
#
loop_
_entity_poly.entity_id
_entity_poly.type
_entity_poly.pdbx_seq_one_letter_code
_entity_poly.pdbx_strand_id
1 'polypeptide(L)'
;MVGGYVDAALAARFEAWARQTDGSASAALRRLMAEALEGQPPPPPRGSGTGRQIGVRFKDPERAALLEAAKARGTSPAAWLRSLALVHLARRPQWTPVEVEALRAVFHELRAIGHSVERAARRLDGAGDPAGTPGDAARVAAEQVRVAMRRVVAVMTGNFEYWGLPDAERPTAAPGAVERAEAEVRAAEARRKNRPRRRPPRATDGR
;
A
#
# COMPACT_ATOMS: atom_id res chain seq x y z
N MET A 1 -10.02 20.92 21.83
CA MET A 1 -8.77 20.69 22.58
C MET A 1 -9.11 20.98 24.04
N VAL A 2 -9.19 19.97 24.90
CA VAL A 2 -9.36 20.20 26.35
C VAL A 2 -7.95 20.43 26.90
N GLY A 3 -7.65 21.66 27.30
CA GLY A 3 -6.38 22.02 27.91
C GLY A 3 -6.67 22.70 29.24
N GLY A 4 -6.22 22.10 30.34
CA GLY A 4 -6.25 22.69 31.68
C GLY A 4 -4.84 23.01 32.14
N TYR A 5 -4.68 24.09 32.90
CA TYR A 5 -3.41 24.39 33.56
C TYR A 5 -3.17 23.36 34.68
N VAL A 6 -1.96 22.79 34.70
CA VAL A 6 -1.45 21.92 35.75
C VAL A 6 -0.07 22.44 36.10
N ASP A 7 0.23 22.61 37.38
CA ASP A 7 1.55 23.08 37.80
C ASP A 7 2.63 22.01 37.50
N ALA A 8 3.87 22.46 37.34
CA ALA A 8 4.97 21.62 36.90
C ALA A 8 5.30 20.48 37.89
N ALA A 9 5.11 20.69 39.19
CA ALA A 9 5.40 19.67 40.20
C ALA A 9 4.33 18.57 40.16
N LEU A 10 3.07 18.94 39.97
CA LEU A 10 1.97 18.00 39.80
C LEU A 10 2.10 17.20 38.49
N ALA A 11 2.48 17.86 37.38
CA ALA A 11 2.74 17.19 36.12
C ALA A 11 3.87 16.14 36.25
N ALA A 12 4.98 16.49 36.91
CA ALA A 12 6.10 15.57 37.13
C ALA A 12 5.72 14.35 37.98
N ARG A 13 4.92 14.55 39.04
CA ARG A 13 4.41 13.47 39.89
C ARG A 13 3.46 12.55 39.11
N PHE A 14 2.58 13.13 38.30
CA PHE A 14 1.66 12.38 37.46
C PHE A 14 2.40 11.52 36.44
N GLU A 15 3.42 12.08 35.77
CA GLU A 15 4.24 11.31 34.83
C GLU A 15 4.99 10.15 35.51
N ALA A 16 5.55 10.39 36.70
CA ALA A 16 6.26 9.37 37.46
C ALA A 16 5.35 8.21 37.86
N TRP A 17 4.13 8.51 38.28
CA TRP A 17 3.10 7.51 38.57
C TRP A 17 2.63 6.78 37.30
N ALA A 18 2.31 7.53 36.25
CA ALA A 18 1.80 6.98 35.00
C ALA A 18 2.80 6.04 34.29
N ARG A 19 4.11 6.27 34.46
CA ARG A 19 5.16 5.37 33.97
C ARG A 19 5.15 4.02 34.69
N GLN A 20 4.75 3.97 35.96
CA GLN A 20 4.70 2.73 36.76
C GLN A 20 3.45 1.91 36.48
N THR A 21 2.34 2.54 36.12
CA THR A 21 1.03 1.88 35.95
C THR A 21 0.66 1.65 34.50
N ASP A 22 0.79 2.67 33.64
CA ASP A 22 0.19 2.73 32.31
C ASP A 22 1.23 2.95 31.19
N GLY A 23 2.52 2.98 31.56
CA GLY A 23 3.66 3.20 30.68
C GLY A 23 3.84 4.64 30.17
N SER A 24 2.80 5.48 30.18
CA SER A 24 2.90 6.89 29.79
C SER A 24 1.79 7.76 30.38
N ALA A 25 2.07 9.06 30.54
CA ALA A 25 1.11 10.05 31.02
C ALA A 25 -0.14 10.17 30.13
N SER A 26 0.00 10.08 28.81
CA SER A 26 -1.16 10.11 27.91
C SER A 26 -2.02 8.85 27.99
N ALA A 27 -1.42 7.68 28.27
CA ALA A 27 -2.16 6.45 28.49
C ALA A 27 -2.95 6.50 29.81
N ALA A 28 -2.28 6.91 30.90
CA ALA A 28 -2.93 7.11 32.19
C ALA A 28 -4.05 8.16 32.14
N LEU A 29 -3.83 9.28 31.45
CA LEU A 29 -4.86 10.32 31.29
C LEU A 29 -6.06 9.81 30.50
N ARG A 30 -5.85 9.04 29.43
CA ARG A 30 -6.95 8.46 28.66
C ARG A 30 -7.74 7.44 29.48
N ARG A 31 -7.06 6.60 30.26
CA ARG A 31 -7.71 5.67 31.21
C ARG A 31 -8.52 6.43 32.25
N LEU A 32 -7.95 7.43 32.91
CA LEU A 32 -8.66 8.24 33.91
C LEU A 32 -9.86 8.98 33.31
N MET A 33 -9.72 9.53 32.10
CA MET A 33 -10.85 10.16 31.39
C MET A 33 -11.93 9.14 31.06
N ALA A 34 -11.56 7.94 30.63
CA ALA A 34 -12.52 6.88 30.31
C ALA A 34 -13.18 6.26 31.55
N GLU A 35 -12.44 6.09 32.65
CA GLU A 35 -12.98 5.71 33.96
C GLU A 35 -13.95 6.77 34.49
N ALA A 36 -13.62 8.05 34.33
CA ALA A 36 -14.47 9.15 34.75
C ALA A 36 -15.73 9.33 33.88
N LEU A 37 -15.70 8.91 32.61
CA LEU A 37 -16.79 9.11 31.66
C LEU A 37 -17.67 7.87 31.44
N GLU A 38 -17.09 6.66 31.46
CA GLU A 38 -17.77 5.43 31.02
C GLU A 38 -17.43 4.18 31.87
N GLY A 39 -16.51 4.28 32.82
CA GLY A 39 -16.13 3.16 33.69
C GLY A 39 -15.26 2.07 33.04
N GLN A 40 -14.89 2.18 31.75
CA GLN A 40 -13.92 1.28 31.10
C GLN A 40 -13.03 2.00 30.07
N PRO A 41 -11.73 1.70 30.01
CA PRO A 41 -10.83 2.32 29.03
C PRO A 41 -11.06 1.77 27.60
N PRO A 42 -11.22 2.65 26.58
CA PRO A 42 -11.34 2.21 25.20
C PRO A 42 -10.00 1.67 24.67
N PRO A 43 -10.03 0.66 23.80
CA PRO A 43 -8.81 0.10 23.21
C PRO A 43 -8.07 1.17 22.39
N PRO A 44 -6.72 1.18 22.44
CA PRO A 44 -5.95 2.17 21.70
C PRO A 44 -6.15 2.01 20.19
N PRO A 45 -6.21 3.11 19.41
CA PRO A 45 -6.36 3.04 17.96
C PRO A 45 -5.18 2.31 17.33
N ARG A 46 -5.48 1.48 16.32
CA ARG A 46 -4.48 0.75 15.52
C ARG A 46 -3.50 1.76 14.90
N GLY A 47 -2.21 1.63 15.22
CA GLY A 47 -1.14 2.53 14.76
C GLY A 47 -0.65 3.56 15.79
N SER A 48 -1.14 3.53 17.03
CA SER A 48 -0.55 4.26 18.15
C SER A 48 0.79 3.63 18.58
N GLY A 49 1.82 3.80 17.75
CA GLY A 49 3.17 3.36 18.06
C GLY A 49 3.81 4.20 19.16
N THR A 50 4.69 3.56 19.95
CA THR A 50 5.54 4.13 21.01
C THR A 50 6.64 5.07 20.49
N GLY A 51 6.37 5.81 19.43
CA GLY A 51 7.32 6.71 18.79
C GLY A 51 7.68 7.90 19.69
N ARG A 52 8.92 8.35 19.63
CA ARG A 52 9.35 9.59 20.28
C ARG A 52 8.79 10.80 19.50
N GLN A 53 8.26 11.78 20.23
CA GLN A 53 7.66 12.97 19.64
C GLN A 53 8.72 14.04 19.33
N ILE A 54 8.56 14.72 18.20
CA ILE A 54 9.30 15.94 17.85
C ILE A 54 8.28 17.08 17.76
N GLY A 55 8.49 18.14 18.54
CA GLY A 55 7.68 19.35 18.48
C GLY A 55 8.28 20.37 17.50
N VAL A 56 7.51 20.80 16.51
CA VAL A 56 7.93 21.82 15.54
C VAL A 56 7.01 23.03 15.67
N ARG A 57 7.59 24.23 15.77
CA ARG A 57 6.84 25.49 15.84
C ARG A 57 6.78 26.11 14.45
N PHE A 58 5.59 26.56 14.07
CA PHE A 58 5.32 27.24 12.82
C PHE A 58 4.69 28.60 13.12
N LYS A 59 4.99 29.59 12.29
CA LYS A 59 4.20 30.82 12.20
C LYS A 59 2.86 30.51 11.54
N ASP A 60 1.88 31.40 11.71
CA ASP A 60 0.55 31.23 11.12
C ASP A 60 0.54 30.95 9.60
N PRO A 61 1.30 31.68 8.75
CA PRO A 61 1.31 31.39 7.31
C PRO A 61 1.90 30.00 6.99
N GLU A 62 2.93 29.58 7.71
CA GLU A 62 3.56 28.27 7.53
C GLU A 62 2.61 27.15 7.95
N ARG A 63 1.87 27.35 9.05
CA ARG A 63 0.86 26.41 9.53
C ARG A 63 -0.32 26.28 8.57
N ALA A 64 -0.74 27.38 7.94
CA ALA A 64 -1.78 27.37 6.90
C ALA A 64 -1.32 26.58 5.66
N ALA A 65 -0.09 26.82 5.19
CA ALA A 65 0.48 26.08 4.06
C ALA A 65 0.56 24.56 4.34
N LEU A 66 0.97 24.19 5.57
CA LEU A 66 1.00 22.79 6.00
C LEU A 66 -0.40 22.15 6.02
N LEU A 67 -1.41 22.88 6.49
CA LEU A 67 -2.80 22.41 6.50
C LEU A 67 -3.32 22.14 5.09
N GLU A 68 -3.07 23.04 4.15
CA GLU A 68 -3.48 22.86 2.75
C GLU A 68 -2.76 21.68 2.09
N ALA A 69 -1.45 21.55 2.30
CA ALA A 69 -0.68 20.42 1.78
C ALA A 69 -1.18 19.07 2.33
N ALA A 70 -1.52 19.01 3.62
CA ALA A 70 -2.06 17.83 4.26
C ALA A 70 -3.48 17.50 3.75
N LYS A 71 -4.33 18.51 3.60
CA LYS A 71 -5.70 18.38 3.09
C LYS A 71 -5.71 17.86 1.65
N ALA A 72 -4.85 18.39 0.78
CA ALA A 72 -4.71 17.94 -0.61
C ALA A 72 -4.40 16.44 -0.73
N ARG A 73 -3.76 15.84 0.29
CA ARG A 73 -3.42 14.41 0.35
C ARG A 73 -4.33 13.59 1.27
N GLY A 74 -5.40 14.18 1.81
CA GLY A 74 -6.31 13.50 2.72
C GLY A 74 -5.64 12.98 4.00
N THR A 75 -4.62 13.70 4.49
CA THR A 75 -3.85 13.31 5.67
C THR A 75 -3.86 14.42 6.74
N SER A 76 -3.41 14.12 7.95
CA SER A 76 -3.23 15.14 8.98
C SER A 76 -1.91 15.90 8.78
N PRO A 77 -1.78 17.15 9.26
CA PRO A 77 -0.52 17.90 9.21
C PRO A 77 0.69 17.14 9.75
N ALA A 78 0.51 16.44 10.88
CA ALA A 78 1.57 15.65 11.50
C ALA A 78 1.96 14.42 10.66
N ALA A 79 0.96 13.75 10.06
CA ALA A 79 1.22 12.63 9.17
C ALA A 79 1.86 13.07 7.84
N TRP A 80 1.46 14.22 7.30
CA TRP A 80 2.10 14.83 6.13
C TRP A 80 3.58 15.13 6.40
N LEU A 81 3.87 15.80 7.52
CA LEU A 81 5.25 16.15 7.90
C LEU A 81 6.10 14.91 8.16
N ARG A 82 5.52 13.88 8.79
CA ARG A 82 6.17 12.58 8.96
C ARG A 82 6.48 11.94 7.61
N SER A 83 5.53 11.95 6.66
CA SER A 83 5.75 11.41 5.32
C SER A 83 6.88 12.16 4.62
N LEU A 84 6.88 13.50 4.65
CA LEU A 84 7.96 14.31 4.11
C LEU A 84 9.33 13.88 4.69
N ALA A 85 9.43 13.82 6.03
CA ALA A 85 10.65 13.40 6.69
C ALA A 85 11.08 11.99 6.26
N LEU A 86 10.17 11.02 6.24
CA LEU A 86 10.47 9.65 5.83
C LEU A 86 10.88 9.56 4.36
N VAL A 87 10.26 10.33 3.46
CA VAL A 87 10.64 10.35 2.05
C VAL A 87 12.08 10.82 1.89
N HIS A 88 12.45 11.92 2.54
CA HIS A 88 13.80 12.47 2.40
C HIS A 88 14.86 11.68 3.18
N LEU A 89 14.50 11.05 4.31
CA LEU A 89 15.43 10.24 5.10
C LEU A 89 15.63 8.84 4.51
N ALA A 90 14.55 8.18 4.08
CA ALA A 90 14.62 6.81 3.57
C ALA A 90 14.82 6.75 2.05
N ARG A 91 14.73 7.90 1.35
CA ARG A 91 14.79 8.01 -0.12
C ARG A 91 13.80 7.06 -0.80
N ARG A 92 12.60 6.98 -0.23
CA ARG A 92 11.52 6.08 -0.67
C ARG A 92 10.19 6.83 -0.73
N PRO A 93 9.37 6.57 -1.75
CA PRO A 93 8.07 7.20 -1.89
C PRO A 93 7.15 6.80 -0.73
N GLN A 94 6.33 7.75 -0.27
CA GLN A 94 5.29 7.51 0.72
C GLN A 94 3.93 7.55 0.03
N TRP A 95 3.18 6.46 0.18
CA TRP A 95 1.91 6.24 -0.48
C TRP A 95 0.76 6.66 0.44
N THR A 96 -0.12 7.51 -0.06
CA THR A 96 -1.40 7.81 0.57
C THR A 96 -2.37 6.65 0.34
N PRO A 97 -3.39 6.48 1.20
CA PRO A 97 -4.42 5.45 0.99
C PRO A 97 -5.09 5.54 -0.38
N VAL A 98 -5.30 6.75 -0.91
CA VAL A 98 -5.88 6.99 -2.23
C VAL A 98 -4.96 6.50 -3.35
N GLU A 99 -3.66 6.79 -3.28
CA GLU A 99 -2.70 6.29 -4.28
C GLU A 99 -2.55 4.77 -4.22
N VAL A 100 -2.58 4.17 -3.02
CA VAL A 100 -2.56 2.71 -2.86
C VAL A 100 -3.78 2.08 -3.52
N GLU A 101 -4.96 2.68 -3.34
CA GLU A 101 -6.19 2.16 -3.93
C GLU A 101 -6.21 2.32 -5.46
N ALA A 102 -5.72 3.47 -5.98
CA ALA A 102 -5.52 3.66 -7.41
C ALA A 102 -4.57 2.61 -7.99
N LEU A 103 -3.47 2.30 -7.30
CA LEU A 103 -2.52 1.28 -7.72
C LEU A 103 -3.15 -0.13 -7.70
N ARG A 104 -3.96 -0.46 -6.69
CA ARG A 104 -4.72 -1.72 -6.64
C ARG A 104 -5.69 -1.84 -7.81
N ALA A 105 -6.42 -0.77 -8.14
CA ALA A 105 -7.34 -0.76 -9.26
C ALA A 105 -6.62 -1.08 -10.58
N VAL A 106 -5.45 -0.46 -10.81
CA VAL A 106 -4.62 -0.76 -11.99
C VAL A 106 -4.12 -2.21 -11.99
N PHE A 107 -3.72 -2.76 -10.84
CA PHE A 107 -3.35 -4.18 -10.75
C PHE A 107 -4.53 -5.12 -11.03
N HIS A 108 -5.74 -4.77 -10.62
CA HIS A 108 -6.95 -5.53 -10.96
C HIS A 108 -7.25 -5.51 -12.46
N GLU A 109 -7.13 -4.35 -13.12
CA GLU A 109 -7.26 -4.23 -14.58
C GLU A 109 -6.21 -5.11 -15.30
N LEU A 110 -4.94 -5.00 -14.91
CA LEU A 110 -3.86 -5.83 -15.46
C LEU A 110 -4.15 -7.33 -15.31
N ARG A 111 -4.65 -7.74 -14.14
CA ARG A 111 -5.03 -9.12 -13.90
C ARG A 111 -6.16 -9.55 -14.83
N ALA A 112 -7.19 -8.74 -15.01
CA ALA A 112 -8.31 -9.05 -15.91
C ALA A 112 -7.87 -9.17 -17.38
N ILE A 113 -6.96 -8.30 -17.83
CA ILE A 113 -6.36 -8.38 -19.17
C ILE A 113 -5.60 -9.70 -19.33
N GLY A 114 -4.77 -10.06 -18.34
CA GLY A 114 -4.04 -11.34 -18.35
C GLY A 114 -4.96 -12.57 -18.47
N HIS A 115 -6.09 -12.59 -17.76
CA HIS A 115 -7.06 -13.68 -17.88
C HIS A 115 -7.72 -13.72 -19.27
N SER A 116 -7.98 -12.57 -19.88
CA SER A 116 -8.56 -12.48 -21.22
C SER A 116 -7.59 -12.98 -22.29
N VAL A 117 -6.29 -12.64 -22.18
CA VAL A 117 -5.22 -13.17 -23.04
C VAL A 117 -5.11 -14.68 -22.90
N GLU A 118 -5.06 -15.19 -21.68
CA GLU A 118 -4.93 -16.62 -21.43
C GLU A 118 -6.14 -17.40 -21.98
N ARG A 119 -7.34 -16.81 -21.93
CA ARG A 119 -8.54 -17.40 -22.53
C ARG A 119 -8.47 -17.39 -24.06
N ALA A 120 -7.93 -16.35 -24.68
CA ALA A 120 -7.69 -16.31 -26.12
C ALA A 120 -6.68 -17.39 -26.53
N ALA A 121 -5.55 -17.51 -25.83
CA ALA A 121 -4.55 -18.54 -26.06
C ALA A 121 -5.14 -19.97 -25.94
N ARG A 122 -5.92 -20.26 -24.88
CA ARG A 122 -6.57 -21.58 -24.73
C ARG A 122 -7.57 -21.92 -25.83
N ARG A 123 -8.27 -20.92 -26.39
CA ARG A 123 -9.18 -21.15 -27.52
C ARG A 123 -8.42 -21.51 -28.78
N LEU A 124 -7.24 -20.92 -28.98
CA LEU A 124 -6.34 -21.23 -30.07
C LEU A 124 -5.71 -22.62 -29.93
N ASP A 125 -5.35 -23.02 -28.71
CA ASP A 125 -4.80 -24.36 -28.45
C ASP A 125 -5.85 -25.48 -28.55
N GLY A 126 -7.14 -25.16 -28.42
CA GLY A 126 -8.25 -26.11 -28.37
C GLY A 126 -9.06 -26.26 -29.67
N ALA A 127 -8.93 -25.34 -30.62
CA ALA A 127 -9.68 -25.34 -31.87
C ALA A 127 -8.74 -25.49 -33.07
N GLY A 128 -8.81 -26.63 -33.76
CA GLY A 128 -8.25 -26.79 -35.10
C GLY A 128 -9.10 -26.07 -36.16
N ASP A 129 -9.43 -24.80 -35.97
CA ASP A 129 -10.33 -24.04 -36.87
C ASP A 129 -9.78 -22.62 -37.16
N PRO A 130 -9.64 -22.20 -38.44
CA PRO A 130 -8.88 -21.00 -38.83
C PRO A 130 -9.72 -19.70 -39.00
N ALA A 131 -10.84 -19.55 -38.29
CA ALA A 131 -11.82 -18.51 -38.62
C ALA A 131 -11.72 -17.17 -37.84
N GLY A 132 -10.64 -16.93 -37.08
CA GLY A 132 -10.42 -15.61 -36.47
C GLY A 132 -8.94 -15.33 -36.25
N THR A 133 -8.42 -14.28 -36.87
CA THR A 133 -6.97 -13.98 -36.87
C THR A 133 -6.48 -13.86 -35.41
N PRO A 134 -5.68 -14.82 -34.92
CA PRO A 134 -5.22 -14.88 -33.53
C PRO A 134 -4.49 -13.60 -33.09
N GLY A 135 -3.90 -12.90 -34.06
CA GLY A 135 -3.15 -11.66 -33.87
C GLY A 135 -3.98 -10.49 -33.36
N ASP A 136 -5.28 -10.39 -33.66
CA ASP A 136 -6.06 -9.21 -33.30
C ASP A 136 -6.41 -9.16 -31.80
N ALA A 137 -6.83 -10.28 -31.22
CA ALA A 137 -7.09 -10.36 -29.79
C ALA A 137 -5.81 -10.18 -28.96
N ALA A 138 -4.71 -10.77 -29.41
CA ALA A 138 -3.40 -10.59 -28.77
C ALA A 138 -2.92 -9.14 -28.86
N ARG A 139 -3.11 -8.48 -30.01
CA ARG A 139 -2.75 -7.07 -30.23
C ARG A 139 -3.55 -6.12 -29.35
N VAL A 140 -4.87 -6.31 -29.25
CA VAL A 140 -5.73 -5.51 -28.38
C VAL A 140 -5.32 -5.65 -26.91
N ALA A 141 -5.06 -6.87 -26.44
CA ALA A 141 -4.65 -7.08 -25.07
C ALA A 141 -3.25 -6.54 -24.78
N ALA A 142 -2.31 -6.66 -25.71
CA ALA A 142 -0.99 -6.05 -25.59
C ALA A 142 -1.09 -4.53 -25.43
N GLU A 143 -1.98 -3.86 -26.17
CA GLU A 143 -2.18 -2.42 -26.02
C GLU A 143 -2.81 -2.06 -24.67
N GLN A 144 -3.77 -2.86 -24.19
CA GLN A 144 -4.35 -2.66 -22.84
C GLN A 144 -3.30 -2.79 -21.74
N VAL A 145 -2.39 -3.77 -21.83
CA VAL A 145 -1.26 -3.90 -20.90
C VAL A 145 -0.36 -2.68 -20.96
N ARG A 146 -0.02 -2.18 -22.16
CA ARG A 146 0.83 -0.99 -22.31
C ARG A 146 0.18 0.25 -21.69
N VAL A 147 -1.13 0.47 -21.92
CA VAL A 147 -1.89 1.57 -21.31
C VAL A 147 -1.84 1.47 -19.79
N ALA A 148 -2.17 0.31 -19.23
CA ALA A 148 -2.16 0.10 -17.78
C ALA A 148 -0.74 0.31 -17.20
N MET A 149 0.30 -0.14 -17.90
CA MET A 149 1.67 0.09 -17.48
C MET A 149 2.09 1.56 -17.50
N ARG A 150 1.67 2.32 -18.52
CA ARG A 150 1.84 3.78 -18.53
C ARG A 150 1.15 4.44 -17.34
N ARG A 151 -0.04 3.98 -16.94
CA ARG A 151 -0.75 4.49 -15.74
C ARG A 151 0.00 4.17 -14.46
N VAL A 152 0.56 2.96 -14.31
CA VAL A 152 1.42 2.62 -13.16
C VAL A 152 2.62 3.55 -13.11
N VAL A 153 3.34 3.71 -14.24
CA VAL A 153 4.51 4.59 -14.30
C VAL A 153 4.13 6.02 -13.92
N ALA A 154 3.03 6.56 -14.45
CA ALA A 154 2.57 7.92 -14.12
C ALA A 154 2.24 8.11 -12.64
N VAL A 155 1.57 7.14 -12.00
CA VAL A 155 1.28 7.19 -10.55
C VAL A 155 2.57 7.11 -9.74
N MET A 156 3.51 6.27 -10.16
CA MET A 156 4.83 6.16 -9.51
C MET A 156 5.61 7.46 -9.66
N THR A 157 5.81 7.97 -10.87
CA THR A 157 6.60 9.18 -11.12
C THR A 157 5.99 10.42 -10.48
N GLY A 158 4.67 10.56 -10.52
CA GLY A 158 3.97 11.68 -9.87
C GLY A 158 4.20 11.74 -8.36
N ASN A 159 4.37 10.60 -7.69
CA ASN A 159 4.72 10.58 -6.26
C ASN A 159 6.15 11.09 -6.02
N PHE A 160 7.11 10.71 -6.87
CA PHE A 160 8.50 11.17 -6.76
C PHE A 160 8.62 12.68 -7.04
N GLU A 161 7.95 13.15 -8.10
CA GLU A 161 7.91 14.56 -8.48
C GLU A 161 7.28 15.42 -7.38
N TYR A 162 6.17 14.96 -6.79
CA TYR A 162 5.52 15.66 -5.69
C TYR A 162 6.46 15.88 -4.50
N TRP A 163 7.26 14.87 -4.13
CA TRP A 163 8.20 14.96 -3.03
C TRP A 163 9.57 15.54 -3.44
N GLY A 164 9.74 15.96 -4.70
CA GLY A 164 11.00 16.52 -5.20
C GLY A 164 12.17 15.55 -5.13
N LEU A 165 11.92 14.24 -5.25
CA LEU A 165 12.98 13.23 -5.32
C LEU A 165 13.67 13.26 -6.69
N PRO A 166 15.01 13.08 -6.76
CA PRO A 166 15.72 13.08 -8.04
C PRO A 166 15.30 11.93 -8.94
N ASP A 167 15.39 12.15 -10.26
CA ASP A 167 15.08 11.12 -11.26
C ASP A 167 15.94 9.86 -11.13
N ALA A 168 17.19 10.01 -10.68
CA ALA A 168 18.11 8.90 -10.43
C ALA A 168 17.63 7.94 -9.32
N GLU A 169 16.68 8.36 -8.48
CA GLU A 169 16.13 7.54 -7.40
C GLU A 169 14.77 6.95 -7.73
N ARG A 170 14.22 7.30 -8.91
CA ARG A 170 13.01 6.65 -9.40
C ARG A 170 13.30 5.15 -9.53
N PRO A 171 12.39 4.28 -9.07
CA PRO A 171 12.60 2.84 -9.10
C PRO A 171 12.74 2.41 -10.55
N THR A 172 13.96 2.04 -10.89
CA THR A 172 14.27 1.29 -12.10
C THR A 172 13.99 -0.18 -11.80
N ALA A 173 13.58 -0.93 -12.82
CA ALA A 173 13.52 -2.38 -12.69
C ALA A 173 14.90 -2.85 -12.20
N ALA A 174 14.94 -3.57 -11.08
CA ALA A 174 16.20 -4.07 -10.55
C ALA A 174 16.93 -4.86 -11.66
N PRO A 175 18.27 -4.78 -11.77
CA PRO A 175 19.00 -5.58 -12.75
C PRO A 175 18.60 -7.05 -12.61
N GLY A 176 18.30 -7.70 -13.74
CA GLY A 176 17.82 -9.09 -13.74
C GLY A 176 16.34 -9.25 -13.37
N ALA A 177 15.57 -8.18 -13.10
CA ALA A 177 14.18 -8.31 -12.66
C ALA A 177 13.27 -8.88 -13.74
N VAL A 178 13.49 -8.50 -15.00
CA VAL A 178 12.76 -9.05 -16.14
C VAL A 178 13.12 -10.53 -16.30
N GLU A 179 14.41 -10.84 -16.24
CA GLU A 179 14.95 -12.19 -16.37
C GLU A 179 14.49 -13.11 -15.23
N ARG A 180 14.39 -12.59 -14.00
CA ARG A 180 13.81 -13.30 -12.84
C ARG A 180 12.32 -13.53 -13.02
N ALA A 181 11.55 -12.52 -13.43
CA ALA A 181 10.13 -12.66 -13.70
C ALA A 181 9.88 -13.68 -14.83
N GLU A 182 10.66 -13.63 -15.90
CA GLU A 182 10.64 -14.62 -16.98
C GLU A 182 11.02 -16.01 -16.49
N ALA A 183 12.04 -16.13 -15.63
CA ALA A 183 12.43 -17.41 -15.04
C ALA A 183 11.32 -17.98 -14.15
N GLU A 184 10.63 -17.15 -13.38
CA GLU A 184 9.46 -17.55 -12.58
C GLU A 184 8.30 -18.02 -13.47
N VAL A 185 8.03 -17.30 -14.57
CA VAL A 185 7.02 -17.71 -15.57
C VAL A 185 7.41 -19.05 -16.19
N ARG A 186 8.65 -19.21 -16.65
CA ARG A 186 9.17 -20.48 -17.20
C ARG A 186 9.08 -21.63 -16.18
N ALA A 187 9.41 -21.36 -14.92
CA ALA A 187 9.30 -22.35 -13.85
C ALA A 187 7.84 -22.73 -13.54
N ALA A 188 6.93 -21.75 -13.55
CA ALA A 188 5.49 -21.99 -13.39
C ALA A 188 4.92 -22.81 -14.57
N GLU A 189 5.35 -22.53 -15.80
CA GLU A 189 4.98 -23.32 -16.98
C GLU A 189 5.52 -24.76 -16.91
N ALA A 190 6.77 -24.95 -16.50
CA ALA A 190 7.36 -26.27 -16.32
C ALA A 190 6.60 -27.09 -15.26
N ARG A 191 6.26 -26.45 -14.13
CA ARG A 191 5.41 -27.07 -13.08
C ARG A 191 4.02 -27.43 -13.60
N ARG A 192 3.43 -26.61 -14.46
CA ARG A 192 2.11 -26.88 -15.09
C ARG A 192 2.19 -28.08 -16.04
N LYS A 193 3.24 -28.18 -16.85
CA LYS A 193 3.46 -29.31 -17.78
C LYS A 193 3.70 -30.63 -17.05
N ASN A 194 4.42 -30.60 -15.92
CA ASN A 194 4.72 -31.78 -15.11
C ASN A 194 3.61 -32.18 -14.11
N ARG A 195 2.44 -31.52 -14.13
CA ARG A 195 1.35 -31.87 -13.22
C ARG A 195 0.77 -33.25 -13.59
N PRO A 196 0.79 -34.25 -12.70
CA PRO A 196 0.29 -35.58 -13.02
C PRO A 196 -1.21 -35.52 -13.35
N ARG A 197 -1.60 -36.03 -14.52
CA ARG A 197 -3.00 -36.17 -14.91
C ARG A 197 -3.65 -37.15 -13.92
N ARG A 198 -4.55 -36.67 -13.06
CA ARG A 198 -5.41 -37.55 -12.26
C ARG A 198 -6.20 -38.43 -13.24
N ARG A 199 -5.89 -39.73 -13.25
CA ARG A 199 -6.70 -40.73 -13.95
C ARG A 199 -8.12 -40.66 -13.37
N PRO A 200 -9.18 -40.56 -14.20
CA PRO A 200 -10.53 -40.73 -13.69
C PRO A 200 -10.64 -42.14 -13.06
N PRO A 201 -11.40 -42.29 -11.96
CA PRO A 201 -11.62 -43.60 -11.37
C PRO A 201 -12.27 -44.50 -12.42
N ARG A 202 -11.69 -45.69 -12.63
CA ARG A 202 -12.28 -46.73 -13.48
C ARG A 202 -13.70 -46.99 -12.96
N ALA A 203 -14.70 -46.78 -13.81
CA ALA A 203 -16.03 -47.29 -13.57
C ALA A 203 -15.91 -48.81 -13.38
N THR A 204 -16.29 -49.29 -12.20
CA THR A 204 -16.46 -50.71 -11.93
C THR A 204 -17.68 -51.18 -12.71
N ASP A 205 -17.46 -51.99 -13.75
CA ASP A 205 -18.52 -52.76 -14.40
C ASP A 205 -19.20 -53.66 -13.36
N GLY A 206 -20.48 -53.39 -13.12
CA GLY A 206 -21.36 -54.21 -12.30
C GLY A 206 -22.34 -54.95 -13.19
N ARG A 207 -22.11 -56.26 -13.29
CA ARG A 207 -23.03 -57.40 -13.59
C ARG A 207 -24.21 -57.21 -14.54
#